data_AF-A0A7V9RMG1-F1
#
_entry.id   AF-A0A7V9RMG1-F1
#
_cell.length_a   1.000
_cell.length_b   1.000
_cell.length_c   1.000
_cell.angle_alpha   90.00
_cell.angle_beta   90.00
_cell.angle_gamma   90.00
#
_symmetry.space_group_name_H-M   'P 1'
#
loop_
_entity.id
_entity.type
_entity.pdbx_description
1 polymer ?
#
loop_
_entity_poly.entity_id
_entity_poly.type
_entity_poly.pdbx_seq_one_letter_code
_entity_poly.pdbx_strand_id
1 'polypeptide(L)'
;MPTRPDRLCVWDGAGGQLSLGDVGAWTRPPDTRIVVTGTERDPSELITAFDTALLTDTELARGLATWKNRPDGLDAWLGVRPEAA
;
A
#
# COMPACT_ATOMS: atom_id res chain seq x y z
N MET A 1 2.30 0.29 3.84
CA MET A 1 2.19 1.71 3.45
C MET A 1 2.75 2.60 4.55
N PRO A 2 3.30 3.80 4.27
CA PRO A 2 3.91 4.64 5.31
C PRO A 2 2.91 5.19 6.35
N THR A 3 1.63 5.33 5.99
CA THR A 3 0.54 5.73 6.90
C THR A 3 -0.02 4.59 7.75
N ARG A 4 0.26 3.33 7.37
CA ARG A 4 -0.12 2.10 8.09
C ARG A 4 1.04 1.09 8.04
N PRO A 5 2.21 1.43 8.63
CA PRO A 5 3.44 0.66 8.44
C PRO A 5 3.41 -0.68 9.19
N ASP A 6 2.62 -0.76 10.26
CA ASP A 6 2.42 -1.94 11.11
C ASP A 6 1.37 -2.90 10.55
N ARG A 7 0.61 -2.50 9.52
CA ARG A 7 -0.52 -3.27 8.99
C ARG A 7 -0.17 -4.03 7.73
N LEU A 8 -0.57 -5.30 7.72
CA LEU A 8 -0.61 -6.14 6.54
C LEU A 8 -1.96 -5.93 5.85
N CYS A 9 -1.92 -5.39 4.63
CA CYS A 9 -3.12 -5.25 3.80
C CYS A 9 -3.13 -6.29 2.68
N VAL A 10 -4.31 -6.76 2.32
CA VAL A 10 -4.55 -7.60 1.14
C VAL A 10 -5.26 -6.79 0.08
N TRP A 11 -4.83 -7.03 -1.15
CA TRP A 11 -5.47 -6.54 -2.36
C TRP A 11 -5.88 -7.73 -3.22
N ASP A 12 -7.17 -7.80 -3.53
CA ASP A 12 -7.73 -8.71 -4.52
C ASP A 12 -8.61 -7.94 -5.50
N GLY A 13 -8.59 -8.31 -6.77
CA GLY A 13 -9.31 -7.59 -7.80
C GLY A 13 -9.33 -8.33 -9.13
N ALA A 14 -10.43 -8.18 -9.85
CA ALA A 14 -10.60 -8.74 -11.18
C ALA A 14 -11.50 -7.82 -12.02
N GLY A 15 -11.07 -7.50 -13.24
CA GLY A 15 -11.78 -6.56 -14.10
C GLY A 15 -11.96 -5.19 -13.43
N GLY A 16 -13.18 -4.65 -13.45
CA GLY A 16 -13.52 -3.37 -12.83
C GLY A 16 -13.78 -3.41 -11.31
N GLN A 17 -13.53 -4.54 -10.66
CA GLN A 17 -13.79 -4.72 -9.22
C GLN A 17 -12.49 -4.73 -8.41
N LEU A 18 -12.56 -4.16 -7.21
CA LEU A 18 -11.46 -4.02 -6.28
C LEU A 18 -11.93 -4.33 -4.86
N SER A 19 -11.19 -5.18 -4.15
CA SER A 19 -11.31 -5.44 -2.72
C SER A 19 -9.98 -5.15 -2.03
N LEU A 20 -10.03 -4.42 -0.92
CA LEU A 20 -8.90 -4.14 -0.06
C LEU A 20 -9.30 -4.52 1.38
N GLY A 21 -8.38 -5.15 2.11
CA GLY A 21 -8.64 -5.56 3.50
C GLY A 21 -7.42 -5.41 4.40
N ASP A 22 -7.66 -5.13 5.68
CA ASP A 22 -6.65 -5.20 6.75
C ASP A 22 -6.66 -6.62 7.35
N VAL A 23 -5.50 -7.28 7.36
CA VAL A 23 -5.31 -8.64 7.89
C VAL A 23 -4.65 -8.60 9.29
N GLY A 24 -4.40 -7.41 9.83
CA GLY A 24 -3.79 -7.19 11.12
C GLY A 24 -2.30 -6.87 11.02
N ALA A 25 -1.56 -7.13 12.09
CA ALA A 25 -0.14 -6.79 12.17
C ALA A 25 0.76 -7.79 11.43
N TRP A 26 1.92 -7.32 10.97
CA TRP A 26 2.94 -8.20 10.42
C TRP A 26 3.45 -9.22 11.45
N THR A 27 3.58 -10.48 11.02
CA THR A 27 4.18 -11.56 11.83
C THR A 27 5.61 -11.91 11.41
N ARG A 28 6.08 -11.27 10.34
CA ARG A 28 7.40 -11.43 9.70
C ARG A 28 7.85 -10.07 9.18
N PRO A 29 9.12 -9.90 8.77
CA PRO A 29 9.55 -8.65 8.13
C PRO A 29 8.60 -8.24 7.00
N PRO A 30 8.14 -6.97 6.97
CA PRO A 30 7.21 -6.49 5.96
C PRO A 30 7.76 -6.64 4.55
N ASP A 31 6.96 -7.19 3.65
CA ASP A 31 7.21 -7.21 2.20
C ASP A 31 5.91 -6.92 1.45
N THR A 32 6.00 -6.60 0.17
CA THR A 32 4.83 -6.44 -0.69
C THR A 32 5.04 -7.25 -1.95
N ARG A 33 4.06 -8.11 -2.23
CA ARG A 33 4.02 -8.91 -3.45
C ARG A 33 2.65 -8.76 -4.08
N ILE A 34 2.63 -8.25 -5.30
CA ILE A 34 1.42 -8.09 -6.11
C ILE A 34 1.64 -8.93 -7.38
N VAL A 35 0.65 -9.74 -7.73
CA VAL A 35 0.63 -10.52 -8.97
C VAL A 35 -0.46 -9.94 -9.83
N VAL A 36 -0.08 -9.47 -11.02
CA VAL A 36 -1.01 -8.93 -12.00
C VAL A 36 -1.04 -9.85 -13.21
N THR A 37 -2.24 -10.23 -13.63
CA THR A 37 -2.47 -11.03 -14.83
C THR A 37 -3.32 -10.23 -15.81
N GLY A 38 -2.83 -10.07 -17.04
CA GLY A 38 -3.50 -9.31 -18.09
C GLY A 38 -3.24 -9.90 -19.47
N THR A 39 -3.83 -9.29 -20.49
CA THR A 39 -3.65 -9.68 -21.90
C THR A 39 -2.52 -8.91 -22.58
N GLU A 40 -2.12 -7.79 -21.98
CA GLU A 40 -1.03 -6.95 -22.43
C GLU A 40 0.31 -7.70 -22.30
N ARG A 41 1.17 -7.54 -23.31
CA ARG A 41 2.49 -8.20 -23.34
C ARG A 41 3.60 -7.34 -22.77
N ASP A 42 3.40 -6.02 -22.71
CA ASP A 42 4.36 -5.08 -22.16
C ASP A 42 3.90 -4.61 -20.77
N PRO A 43 4.62 -4.97 -19.69
CA PRO A 43 4.31 -4.53 -18.34
C PRO A 43 4.92 -3.15 -17.99
N SER A 44 5.58 -2.45 -18.91
CA SER A 44 6.35 -1.24 -18.62
C SER A 44 5.55 -0.13 -17.93
N GLU A 45 4.32 0.12 -18.38
CA GLU A 45 3.42 1.11 -17.78
C GLU A 45 3.06 0.72 -16.35
N LEU A 46 2.75 -0.57 -16.12
CA LEU A 46 2.43 -1.10 -14.79
C LEU A 46 3.62 -0.97 -13.84
N ILE A 47 4.82 -1.32 -14.30
CA ILE A 47 6.05 -1.21 -13.51
C ILE A 47 6.29 0.26 -13.15
N THR A 48 6.15 1.17 -14.12
CA THR A 48 6.33 2.61 -13.89
C THR A 48 5.32 3.14 -12.86
N ALA A 49 4.05 2.73 -12.96
CA ALA A 49 3.01 3.11 -12.01
C ALA A 49 3.35 2.66 -10.58
N PHE A 50 3.84 1.43 -10.40
CA PHE A 50 4.26 0.97 -9.07
C PHE A 50 5.55 1.61 -8.56
N ASP A 51 6.51 1.87 -9.44
CA ASP A 51 7.76 2.56 -9.08
C ASP A 51 7.48 3.97 -8.56
N THR A 52 6.60 4.71 -9.23
CA THR A 52 6.17 6.06 -8.79
C THR A 52 5.32 6.06 -7.51
N ALA A 53 4.80 4.91 -7.08
CA ALA A 53 4.06 4.78 -5.82
C ALA A 53 4.98 4.55 -4.61
N LEU A 54 6.27 4.28 -4.82
CA LEU A 54 7.24 4.11 -3.74
C LEU A 54 7.61 5.46 -3.10
N LEU A 55 8.04 5.39 -1.84
CA LEU A 55 8.67 6.55 -1.22
C LEU A 55 9.96 6.89 -1.95
N THR A 56 10.20 8.17 -2.17
CA THR A 56 11.51 8.65 -2.58
C THR A 56 12.52 8.47 -1.44
N ASP A 57 13.81 8.43 -1.75
CA ASP A 57 14.88 8.36 -0.74
C ASP A 57 14.79 9.49 0.30
N THR A 58 14.37 10.68 -0.14
CA THR A 58 14.18 11.83 0.75
C THR A 58 13.02 11.60 1.72
N GLU A 59 11.90 11.04 1.26
CA GLU A 59 10.77 10.72 2.12
C GLU A 59 11.09 9.57 3.08
N LEU A 60 11.84 8.57 2.61
CA LEU A 60 12.30 7.47 3.44
C LEU A 60 13.24 7.97 4.55
N ALA A 61 14.19 8.84 4.21
CA ALA A 61 15.14 9.42 5.17
C ALA A 61 14.46 10.31 6.24
N ARG A 62 13.36 10.99 5.90
CA ARG A 62 12.54 11.75 6.88
C ARG A 62 11.80 10.85 7.86
N GLY A 63 11.62 9.58 7.50
CA GLY A 63 10.98 8.58 8.33
C GLY A 63 9.45 8.69 8.40
N LEU A 64 8.86 7.79 9.18
CA LEU A 64 7.41 7.58 9.23
C LEU A 64 6.64 8.67 10.00
N ALA A 65 7.32 9.49 10.80
CA ALA A 65 6.68 10.52 11.61
C ALA A 65 5.88 11.53 10.77
N THR A 66 6.36 11.87 9.57
CA THR A 66 5.66 12.76 8.63
C THR A 66 4.34 12.18 8.11
N TRP A 67 4.11 10.87 8.27
CA TRP A 67 2.97 10.15 7.72
C TRP A 67 1.90 9.81 8.76
N LYS A 68 2.19 9.90 10.07
CA LYS A 68 1.33 9.45 11.19
C LYS A 68 -0.13 9.99 11.08
N ASN A 69 -0.31 11.21 10.59
CA ASN A 69 -1.61 11.88 10.52
C ASN A 69 -2.04 12.25 9.09
N ARG A 70 -1.33 11.76 8.07
CA ARG A 70 -1.65 12.09 6.68
C ARG A 70 -2.81 11.21 6.21
N PRO A 71 -3.89 11.79 5.65
CA PRO A 71 -4.95 10.99 5.05
C PRO A 71 -4.41 10.26 3.81
N ASP A 72 -4.69 8.97 3.71
CA ASP A 72 -4.34 8.14 2.54
C ASP A 72 -5.54 7.76 1.68
N GLY A 73 -6.75 8.17 2.07
CA GLY A 73 -7.98 7.93 1.30
C GLY A 73 -8.49 6.49 1.35
N LEU A 74 -7.87 5.59 2.12
CA LEU A 74 -8.24 4.17 2.14
C LEU A 74 -9.23 3.80 3.26
N ASP A 75 -9.68 4.78 4.04
CA ASP A 75 -10.51 4.56 5.23
C ASP A 75 -11.84 3.85 4.89
N ALA A 76 -12.38 4.05 3.68
CA ALA A 76 -13.58 3.36 3.20
C ALA A 76 -13.41 1.85 3.03
N TRP A 77 -12.17 1.36 2.87
CA TRP A 77 -11.86 -0.06 2.72
C TRP A 77 -11.18 -0.66 3.95
N LEU A 78 -10.23 0.07 4.53
CA LEU A 78 -9.36 -0.41 5.61
C LEU A 78 -9.80 0.05 7.00
N GLY A 79 -10.85 0.85 7.08
CA GLY A 79 -11.31 1.46 8.32
C GLY A 79 -10.45 2.64 8.78
N VAL A 80 -10.94 3.28 9.85
CA VAL A 80 -10.28 4.43 10.47
C VAL A 80 -9.01 3.97 11.18
N ARG A 81 -7.91 4.68 10.95
CA ARG A 81 -6.65 4.43 11.66
C ARG A 81 -6.84 4.76 13.15
N PRO A 82 -6.48 3.87 14.08
CA PRO A 82 -6.48 4.22 15.50
C PRO A 82 -5.55 5.42 15.72
N GLU A 83 -6.00 6.38 16.53
CA GLU A 83 -5.18 7.53 16.91
C GLU A 83 -3.93 6.99 17.62
N ALA A 84 -2.78 7.21 17.00
CA ALA A 84 -1.57 6.57 17.48
C ALA A 84 -1.11 7.27 18.76
N ALA A 85 -1.13 6.52 19.86
CA ALA A 85 -0.61 6.91 21.18
C ALA A 85 0.83 7.45 21.13
#